data_AF-A0A971TV17-F1
#
_entry.id   AF-A0A971TV17-F1
#
_cell.length_a   1.000
_cell.length_b   1.000
_cell.length_c   1.000
_cell.angle_alpha   90.00
_cell.angle_beta   90.00
_cell.angle_gamma   90.00
#
_symmetry.space_group_name_H-M   'P 1'
#
loop_
_entity.id
_entity.type
_entity.pdbx_description
1 polymer ?
#
loop_
_entity_poly.entity_id
_entity_poly.type
_entity_poly.pdbx_seq_one_letter_code
_entity_poly.pdbx_strand_id
1 'polypeptide(L)'
;MLIVLPINTPESKFYLNNIMIIKIRGDYFFHALTFIPWAFFMFTMNKRLWMWMLLGLLFSTWTEMLQYLLPYRRFNINDLISNALGILLGMVIFLLLTQGWKQRQTTA
;
A
#
# COMPACT_ATOMS: atom_id res chain seq x y z
N MET A 1 -1.21 9.37 4.44
CA MET A 1 -0.06 10.28 4.64
C MET A 1 -0.52 11.70 4.43
N LEU A 2 -0.11 12.61 5.31
CA LEU A 2 -0.41 14.05 5.22
C LEU A 2 0.41 14.64 4.07
N ILE A 3 -0.24 15.15 3.03
CA ILE A 3 0.43 15.79 1.89
C ILE A 3 0.92 17.17 2.34
N VAL A 4 2.24 17.36 2.26
CA VAL A 4 2.88 18.68 2.36
C VAL A 4 2.35 19.55 1.23
N LEU A 5 1.70 20.66 1.59
CA LEU A 5 1.26 21.70 0.67
C LEU A 5 2.46 22.20 -0.15
N PRO A 6 2.37 22.30 -1.49
CA PRO A 6 3.35 23.05 -2.24
C PRO A 6 3.13 24.53 -1.92
N ILE A 7 4.12 25.14 -1.28
CA ILE A 7 4.21 26.59 -1.11
C ILE A 7 4.39 27.17 -2.51
N ASN A 8 3.28 27.52 -3.13
CA ASN A 8 3.22 28.07 -4.47
C ASN A 8 3.61 29.56 -4.38
N THR A 9 4.91 29.85 -4.49
CA THR A 9 5.37 31.23 -4.70
C THR A 9 5.10 31.64 -6.17
N PRO A 10 4.55 32.84 -6.44
CA PRO A 10 4.09 33.24 -7.78
C PRO A 10 5.17 33.34 -8.87
N GLU A 11 6.45 33.13 -8.56
CA GLU A 11 7.57 33.38 -9.46
C GLU A 11 8.15 32.14 -10.15
N SER A 12 7.80 30.92 -9.74
CA SER A 12 8.32 29.71 -10.40
C SER A 12 7.47 29.33 -11.62
N LYS A 13 7.58 30.11 -12.69
CA LYS A 13 7.23 29.67 -14.06
C LYS A 13 8.21 28.59 -14.52
N PHE A 14 8.23 27.45 -13.85
CA PHE A 14 8.95 26.27 -14.34
C PHE A 14 8.01 25.53 -15.28
N TYR A 15 8.32 25.63 -16.57
CA TYR A 15 7.76 24.83 -17.65
C TYR A 15 7.99 23.33 -17.36
N LEU A 16 7.15 22.73 -16.53
CA LEU A 16 7.03 21.26 -16.40
C LEU A 16 6.10 20.73 -17.50
N ASN A 17 6.45 21.09 -18.73
CA ASN A 17 5.83 20.60 -19.94
C ASN A 17 6.36 19.17 -20.20
N ASN A 18 5.46 18.19 -20.34
CA ASN A 18 5.71 16.88 -20.95
C ASN A 18 6.53 15.81 -20.22
N ILE A 19 6.20 15.51 -18.95
CA ILE A 19 6.43 14.15 -18.39
C ILE A 19 5.14 13.58 -17.76
N MET A 20 3.97 14.09 -18.20
CA MET A 20 2.65 13.68 -17.71
C MET A 20 2.03 12.49 -18.48
N ILE A 21 2.82 11.67 -19.18
CA ILE A 21 2.27 10.47 -19.85
C ILE A 21 1.90 9.38 -18.82
N ILE A 22 2.45 9.44 -17.60
CA ILE A 22 1.91 8.69 -16.48
C ILE A 22 1.85 9.62 -15.26
N LYS A 23 0.68 10.18 -14.97
CA LYS A 23 0.37 10.74 -13.65
C LYS A 23 0.30 9.59 -12.63
N ILE A 24 1.41 8.87 -12.41
CA ILE A 24 1.56 8.06 -11.20
C ILE A 24 1.77 9.06 -10.08
N ARG A 25 0.66 9.37 -9.45
CA ARG A 25 0.60 10.12 -8.22
C ARG A 25 1.38 9.32 -7.17
N GLY A 26 2.48 9.89 -6.65
CA GLY A 26 3.40 9.17 -5.76
C GLY A 26 2.71 8.63 -4.49
N ASP A 27 1.54 9.17 -4.14
CA ASP A 27 0.63 8.64 -3.13
C ASP A 27 0.30 7.16 -3.33
N TYR A 28 0.12 6.67 -4.57
CA TYR A 28 -0.14 5.25 -4.84
C TYR A 28 0.96 4.32 -4.32
N PHE A 29 2.22 4.74 -4.41
CA PHE A 29 3.34 3.98 -3.87
C PHE A 29 3.26 3.87 -2.34
N PHE A 30 2.94 4.98 -1.67
CA PHE A 30 2.77 4.98 -0.21
C PHE A 30 1.56 4.16 0.23
N HIS A 31 0.49 4.14 -0.56
CA HIS A 31 -0.65 3.25 -0.36
C HIS A 31 -0.21 1.79 -0.34
N ALA A 32 0.50 1.33 -1.38
CA ALA A 32 1.03 -0.03 -1.40
C ALA A 32 1.99 -0.29 -0.22
N LEU A 33 2.94 0.61 0.05
CA LEU A 33 3.93 0.46 1.11
C LEU A 33 3.29 0.33 2.51
N THR A 34 2.23 1.10 2.78
CA THR A 34 1.54 1.11 4.09
C THR A 34 0.90 -0.24 4.41
N PHE A 35 0.51 -1.02 3.39
CA PHE A 35 -0.15 -2.31 3.57
C PHE A 35 0.82 -3.51 3.57
N ILE A 36 2.10 -3.33 3.25
CA ILE A 36 3.11 -4.41 3.31
C ILE A 36 3.22 -5.03 4.72
N PRO A 37 3.28 -4.25 5.83
CA PRO A 37 3.35 -4.81 7.18
C PRO A 37 2.18 -5.72 7.56
N TRP A 38 1.03 -5.61 6.89
CA TRP A 38 -0.15 -6.45 7.14
C TRP A 38 0.18 -7.95 7.14
N ALA A 39 1.03 -8.40 6.22
CA ALA A 39 1.39 -9.79 6.08
C ALA A 39 2.09 -10.37 7.32
N PHE A 40 2.86 -9.56 8.06
CA PHE A 40 3.64 -10.03 9.21
C PHE A 40 2.78 -10.27 10.46
N PHE A 41 1.65 -9.55 10.60
CA PHE A 41 0.69 -9.78 11.68
C PHE A 41 -0.03 -11.13 11.59
N MET A 42 0.11 -11.84 10.47
CA MET A 42 -0.41 -13.20 10.30
C MET A 42 0.10 -14.15 11.38
N PHE A 43 1.38 -14.03 11.78
CA PHE A 43 1.98 -14.87 12.82
C PHE A 43 1.24 -14.76 14.15
N THR A 44 0.90 -13.54 14.56
CA THR A 44 0.21 -13.27 15.82
C THR A 44 -1.23 -13.78 15.78
N MET A 45 -1.89 -13.68 14.63
CA MET A 45 -3.31 -14.03 14.49
C MET A 45 -3.56 -15.52 14.18
N ASN A 46 -2.51 -16.27 13.84
CA ASN A 46 -2.54 -17.70 13.52
C ASN A 46 -3.67 -18.10 12.53
N LYS A 47 -3.88 -17.27 11.50
CA LYS A 47 -4.89 -17.51 10.47
C LYS A 47 -4.27 -18.18 9.25
N ARG A 48 -5.10 -18.85 8.44
CA ARG A 48 -4.69 -19.38 7.13
C ARG A 48 -4.36 -18.22 6.18
N LEU A 49 -3.37 -18.41 5.30
CA LEU A 49 -2.86 -17.38 4.38
C LEU A 49 -3.99 -16.71 3.57
N TRP A 50 -4.85 -17.51 2.94
CA TRP A 50 -5.97 -17.02 2.13
C TRP A 50 -6.99 -16.22 2.95
N MET A 51 -7.30 -16.66 4.18
CA MET A 51 -8.19 -15.91 5.09
C MET A 51 -7.56 -14.58 5.51
N TRP A 52 -6.25 -14.57 5.78
CA TRP A 52 -5.53 -13.36 6.14
C TRP A 52 -5.45 -12.35 4.99
N MET A 53 -5.31 -12.85 3.76
CA MET A 53 -5.39 -12.05 2.54
C MET A 53 -6.78 -11.43 2.37
N LEU A 54 -7.85 -12.22 2.53
CA LEU A 54 -9.22 -11.72 2.45
C LEU A 54 -9.50 -10.64 3.51
N LEU A 55 -9.08 -10.87 4.76
CA LEU A 55 -9.20 -9.87 5.83
C LEU A 55 -8.44 -8.59 5.51
N GLY A 56 -7.25 -8.69 4.91
CA GLY A 56 -6.49 -7.54 4.44
C GLY A 56 -7.24 -6.75 3.38
N LEU A 57 -7.82 -7.42 2.38
CA LEU A 57 -8.59 -6.77 1.31
C LEU A 57 -9.87 -6.11 1.84
N LEU A 58 -10.57 -6.75 2.77
CA LEU A 58 -11.72 -6.15 3.45
C LEU A 58 -11.31 -4.93 4.26
N PHE A 59 -10.19 -5.03 5.00
CA PHE A 59 -9.66 -3.93 5.79
C PHE A 59 -9.22 -2.76 4.91
N SER A 60 -8.50 -3.00 3.81
CA SER A 60 -8.09 -1.93 2.90
C SER A 60 -9.28 -1.24 2.25
N THR A 61 -10.28 -2.02 1.81
CA THR A 61 -11.54 -1.48 1.28
C THR A 61 -12.26 -0.62 2.32
N TRP A 62 -12.35 -1.12 3.56
CA TRP A 62 -12.94 -0.37 4.67
C TRP A 62 -12.20 0.94 4.93
N THR A 63 -10.86 0.95 4.91
CA THR A 63 -10.10 2.19 5.12
C THR A 63 -10.30 3.22 4.01
N GLU A 64 -10.45 2.79 2.76
CA GLU A 64 -10.77 3.68 1.63
C GLU A 64 -12.19 4.25 1.77
N MET A 65 -13.15 3.42 2.22
CA MET A 65 -14.51 3.88 2.51
C MET A 65 -14.55 4.86 3.68
N LEU A 66 -13.78 4.65 4.74
CA LEU A 66 -13.69 5.60 5.85
C LEU A 66 -13.14 6.95 5.40
N GLN A 67 -12.25 6.96 4.42
CA GLN A 67 -11.72 8.21 3.89
C GLN A 67 -12.75 9.02 3.10
N TYR A 68 -13.84 8.40 2.63
CA TYR A 68 -14.97 9.11 2.03
C TYR A 68 -15.64 10.07 3.03
N LEU A 69 -15.52 9.81 4.33
CA LEU A 69 -16.04 10.70 5.37
C LEU A 69 -15.19 11.98 5.54
N LEU A 70 -13.98 12.02 4.98
CA LEU A 70 -13.11 13.20 5.06
C LEU A 70 -13.48 14.21 3.96
N PRO A 71 -13.85 15.46 4.29
CA PRO A 71 -14.37 16.43 3.31
C PRO A 71 -13.42 16.72 2.13
N TYR A 72 -12.12 16.55 2.34
CA TYR A 72 -11.05 16.84 1.39
C TYR A 72 -10.53 15.60 0.67
N ARG A 73 -11.09 14.40 0.94
CA ARG A 73 -10.68 13.17 0.27
C ARG A 73 -11.86 12.50 -0.40
N ARG A 74 -11.69 12.11 -1.65
CA ARG A 74 -12.67 11.30 -2.38
C ARG A 74 -12.16 9.88 -2.48
N PHE A 75 -13.11 8.94 -2.47
CA PHE A 75 -12.85 7.55 -2.83
C PHE A 75 -12.12 7.48 -4.17
N ASN A 76 -10.98 6.78 -4.20
CA ASN A 76 -10.20 6.59 -5.41
C ASN A 76 -9.94 5.10 -5.65
N ILE A 77 -10.43 4.59 -6.79
CA ILE A 77 -10.21 3.20 -7.17
C ILE A 77 -8.72 2.85 -7.32
N ASN A 78 -7.89 3.83 -7.72
CA ASN A 78 -6.44 3.63 -7.84
C ASN A 78 -5.78 3.48 -6.46
N ASP A 79 -6.27 4.16 -5.42
CA ASP A 79 -5.80 3.99 -4.04
C ASP A 79 -6.17 2.59 -3.54
N LEU A 80 -7.39 2.13 -3.83
CA LEU A 80 -7.84 0.79 -3.47
C LEU A 80 -7.00 -0.32 -4.14
N ILE A 81 -6.74 -0.20 -5.44
CA ILE A 81 -5.86 -1.11 -6.18
C ILE A 81 -4.45 -1.09 -5.58
N SER A 82 -3.92 0.10 -5.27
CA SER A 82 -2.60 0.24 -4.68
C SER A 82 -2.51 -0.42 -3.30
N ASN A 83 -3.54 -0.28 -2.46
CA ASN A 83 -3.62 -0.97 -1.17
C ASN A 83 -3.63 -2.50 -1.35
N ALA A 84 -4.42 -3.00 -2.30
CA ALA A 84 -4.49 -4.43 -2.60
C ALA A 84 -3.14 -4.99 -3.09
N LEU A 85 -2.45 -4.25 -3.97
CA LEU A 85 -1.09 -4.58 -4.40
C LEU A 85 -0.11 -4.60 -3.23
N GLY A 86 -0.23 -3.65 -2.29
CA GLY A 86 0.55 -3.62 -1.06
C GLY A 86 0.39 -4.88 -0.21
N ILE A 87 -0.86 -5.35 -0.03
CA ILE A 87 -1.16 -6.60 0.67
C ILE A 87 -0.52 -7.80 -0.05
N LEU A 88 -0.72 -7.89 -1.37
CA LEU A 88 -0.16 -8.98 -2.17
C LEU A 88 1.36 -9.02 -2.11
N LEU A 89 2.03 -7.87 -2.30
CA LEU A 89 3.47 -7.74 -2.20
C LEU A 89 3.97 -8.12 -0.80
N GLY A 90 3.30 -7.65 0.25
CA GLY A 90 3.61 -8.03 1.62
C GLY A 90 3.54 -9.54 1.84
N MET A 91 2.51 -10.20 1.30
CA MET A 91 2.35 -11.65 1.39
C MET A 91 3.45 -12.40 0.62
N VAL A 92 3.82 -11.93 -0.58
CA VAL A 92 4.94 -12.52 -1.34
C VAL A 92 6.25 -12.38 -0.56
N ILE A 93 6.56 -11.20 -0.04
CA ILE A 93 7.76 -10.95 0.78
C ILE A 93 7.77 -11.87 2.00
N PHE A 94 6.64 -11.96 2.70
CA PHE A 94 6.47 -12.84 3.86
C PHE A 94 6.74 -14.31 3.52
N LEU A 95 6.21 -14.82 2.41
CA LEU A 95 6.43 -16.19 1.97
C LEU A 95 7.91 -16.44 1.63
N LEU A 96 8.56 -15.52 0.91
CA LEU A 96 9.98 -15.65 0.57
C LEU A 96 10.86 -15.68 1.83
N LEU A 97 10.58 -14.80 2.80
CA LEU A 97 11.30 -14.78 4.07
C LEU A 97 11.07 -16.08 4.86
N THR A 98 9.83 -16.53 5.00
CA THR A 98 9.52 -17.74 5.78
C THR A 98 10.03 -19.03 5.13
N GLN A 99 10.01 -19.13 3.79
CA GLN A 99 10.61 -20.24 3.07
C GLN A 99 12.14 -20.26 3.23
N GLY A 100 12.80 -19.11 3.08
CA GLY A 100 14.25 -19.00 3.30
C GLY A 100 14.68 -19.36 4.73
N TRP A 101 13.86 -19.01 5.72
CA TRP A 101 14.12 -19.38 7.12
C TRP A 101 13.98 -20.89 7.37
N LYS A 102 12.95 -21.54 6.80
CA LYS A 102 12.78 -23.01 6.94
C LYS A 102 13.93 -23.78 6.31
N GLN A 103 14.39 -23.38 5.12
CA GLN A 103 15.49 -24.05 4.43
C GLN A 103 16.80 -24.04 5.24
N ARG A 104 17.09 -22.95 5.96
CA ARG A 104 18.30 -22.84 6.80
C ARG A 104 18.28 -23.75 8.03
N GLN A 105 17.12 -24.13 8.53
CA GLN A 105 17.01 -25.04 9.67
C GLN A 105 17.16 -26.51 9.28
N THR A 106 16.89 -26.86 8.01
CA THR A 106 17.02 -28.24 7.52
C THR A 106 18.43 -28.60 7.05
N THR A 107 19.31 -27.62 6.85
CA THR A 107 20.71 -27.81 6.42
C THR A 107 21.74 -27.62 7.55
N ALA A 108 21.29 -27.36 8.78
CA ALA A 108 22.10 -27.29 10.00
C ALA A 108 21.88 -28.55 10.84
#